data_AF-A0A1Q6ECP0-F1
#
_entry.id   AF-A0A1Q6ECP0-F1
#
_cell.length_a   1.000
_cell.length_b   1.000
_cell.length_c   1.000
_cell.angle_alpha   90.00
_cell.angle_beta   90.00
_cell.angle_gamma   90.00
#
_symmetry.space_group_name_H-M   'P 1'
#
loop_
_entity.id
_entity.type
_entity.pdbx_description
1 polymer ?
#
loop_
_entity_poly.entity_id
_entity_poly.type
_entity_poly.pdbx_seq_one_letter_code
_entity_poly.pdbx_strand_id
1 'polypeptide(L)'
;MQVKKRTLYIICSIALLLVIGGIVYYKYSEKQAKVKALANSIERALDAYNREVEREYDRMKRQYEDYIETIKDSSYSLSFRERYIHKVYDLIGYQYSYGYDAFDVWNFSYEQQKHEKQDLEMLKLKATEKVQKSL
;
A
#
# COMPACT_ATOMS: atom_id res chain seq x y z
N MET A 1 -53.33 43.57 -24.26
CA MET A 1 -52.14 42.83 -24.72
C MET A 1 -52.50 41.33 -24.79
N GLN A 2 -53.08 40.88 -25.91
CA GLN A 2 -53.48 39.48 -26.10
C GLN A 2 -52.29 38.69 -26.63
N VAL A 3 -51.53 38.04 -25.75
CA VAL A 3 -50.62 36.98 -26.17
C VAL A 3 -51.48 35.88 -26.79
N LYS A 4 -51.36 35.66 -28.11
CA LYS A 4 -52.17 34.66 -28.83
C LYS A 4 -51.96 33.31 -28.15
N LYS A 5 -53.04 32.60 -27.79
CA LYS A 5 -53.03 31.32 -27.05
C LYS A 5 -51.96 30.33 -27.57
N ARG A 6 -51.70 30.32 -28.88
CA ARG A 6 -50.62 29.54 -29.53
C ARG A 6 -49.22 29.85 -28.99
N THR A 7 -48.88 31.10 -28.76
CA THR A 7 -47.57 31.52 -28.24
C THR A 7 -47.37 31.06 -26.80
N LEU A 8 -48.44 31.07 -26.00
CA LEU A 8 -48.41 30.57 -24.61
C LEU A 8 -48.18 29.05 -24.54
N TYR A 9 -48.81 28.27 -25.43
CA TYR A 9 -48.58 26.81 -25.51
C TYR A 9 -47.14 26.45 -25.86
N ILE A 10 -46.52 27.19 -26.79
CA ILE A 10 -45.12 26.98 -27.20
C ILE A 10 -44.17 27.32 -26.05
N ILE A 11 -44.39 28.43 -25.34
CA ILE A 11 -43.56 28.83 -24.20
C ILE A 11 -43.69 27.84 -23.03
N CYS A 12 -44.91 27.39 -22.72
CA CYS A 12 -45.13 26.39 -21.67
C CYS A 12 -44.44 25.06 -21.96
N SER A 13 -44.44 24.59 -23.22
CA SER A 13 -43.80 23.33 -23.59
C SER A 13 -42.27 23.40 -23.56
N ILE A 14 -41.68 24.55 -23.95
CA ILE A 14 -40.25 24.80 -23.80
C ILE A 14 -39.84 24.87 -22.32
N ALA A 15 -40.61 25.57 -21.49
CA ALA A 15 -40.35 25.66 -20.05
C ALA A 15 -40.40 24.27 -19.37
N LEU A 16 -41.33 23.40 -19.79
CA LEU A 16 -41.48 22.06 -19.23
C LEU A 16 -40.29 21.14 -19.58
N LEU A 17 -39.75 21.26 -20.79
CA LEU A 17 -38.53 20.55 -21.21
C LEU A 17 -37.30 21.01 -20.43
N LEU A 18 -37.18 22.31 -20.13
CA LEU A 18 -36.10 22.84 -19.31
C LEU A 18 -36.17 22.33 -17.87
N VAL A 19 -37.37 22.24 -17.29
CA VAL A 19 -37.57 21.68 -15.94
C VAL A 19 -37.21 20.20 -15.89
N ILE A 20 -37.68 19.40 -16.85
CA ILE A 20 -37.35 17.96 -16.92
C ILE A 20 -35.84 17.77 -17.14
N GLY A 21 -35.24 18.53 -18.06
CA GLY A 21 -33.80 18.52 -18.31
C GLY A 21 -32.99 18.87 -17.07
N GLY A 22 -33.43 19.87 -16.30
CA GLY A 22 -32.83 20.27 -15.03
C GLY A 22 -32.89 19.18 -13.96
N ILE A 23 -34.03 18.49 -13.82
CA ILE A 23 -34.19 17.39 -12.84
C ILE A 23 -33.30 16.19 -13.21
N VAL A 24 -33.23 15.82 -14.50
CA VAL A 24 -32.38 14.73 -14.99
C VAL A 24 -30.90 15.09 -14.80
N TYR A 25 -30.52 16.31 -15.15
CA TYR A 25 -29.15 16.82 -14.97
C TYR A 25 -28.77 16.84 -13.48
N TYR A 26 -29.66 17.29 -12.59
CA TYR A 26 -29.43 17.31 -11.14
C TYR A 26 -29.22 15.90 -10.58
N LYS A 27 -30.09 14.92 -10.94
CA LYS A 27 -29.90 13.53 -10.51
C LYS A 27 -28.62 12.90 -11.08
N TYR A 28 -28.25 13.26 -12.30
CA TYR A 28 -27.02 12.79 -12.94
C TYR A 28 -25.77 13.39 -12.28
N SER A 29 -25.78 14.70 -11.99
CA SER A 29 -24.69 15.41 -11.33
C SER A 29 -24.53 14.96 -9.88
N GLU A 30 -25.63 14.70 -9.17
CA GLU A 30 -25.61 14.13 -7.82
C GLU A 30 -25.00 12.72 -7.80
N LYS A 31 -25.35 11.87 -8.78
CA LYS A 31 -24.72 10.55 -8.95
C LYS A 31 -23.23 10.67 -9.25
N GLN A 32 -22.83 11.57 -10.16
CA GLN A 32 -21.41 11.81 -10.43
C GLN A 32 -20.66 12.34 -9.20
N ALA A 33 -21.27 13.23 -8.42
CA ALA A 33 -20.69 13.75 -7.18
C ALA A 33 -20.49 12.63 -6.15
N LYS A 34 -21.45 11.71 -6.00
CA LYS A 34 -21.34 10.53 -5.12
C LYS A 34 -20.24 9.58 -5.58
N VAL A 35 -20.16 9.29 -6.88
CA VAL A 35 -19.10 8.44 -7.46
C VAL A 35 -17.72 9.08 -7.25
N LYS A 36 -17.59 10.39 -7.48
CA LYS A 36 -16.35 11.13 -7.27
C LYS A 36 -15.96 11.18 -5.79
N ALA A 37 -16.93 11.39 -4.90
CA ALA A 37 -16.70 11.36 -3.46
C ALA A 37 -16.25 9.98 -2.98
N LEU A 38 -16.84 8.90 -3.51
CA LEU A 38 -16.44 7.52 -3.24
C LEU A 38 -15.02 7.26 -3.76
N ALA A 39 -14.72 7.61 -5.01
CA ALA A 39 -13.38 7.46 -5.58
C ALA A 39 -12.33 8.19 -4.74
N ASN A 40 -12.58 9.44 -4.35
CA ASN A 40 -11.70 10.21 -3.48
C ASN A 40 -11.56 9.61 -2.07
N SER A 41 -12.56 8.86 -1.57
CA SER A 41 -12.48 8.18 -0.28
C SER A 41 -11.66 6.89 -0.37
N ILE A 42 -11.80 6.14 -1.46
CA ILE A 42 -11.01 4.94 -1.76
C ILE A 42 -9.55 5.33 -1.96
N GLU A 43 -9.27 6.38 -2.74
CA GLU A 43 -7.92 6.91 -2.95
C GLU A 43 -7.26 7.32 -1.63
N ARG A 44 -7.97 8.07 -0.78
CA ARG A 44 -7.47 8.43 0.55
C ARG A 44 -7.21 7.22 1.45
N ALA A 45 -8.05 6.19 1.38
CA ALA A 45 -7.86 4.95 2.14
C ALA A 45 -6.65 4.16 1.61
N LEU A 46 -6.48 4.07 0.29
CA LEU A 46 -5.31 3.46 -0.35
C LEU A 46 -4.02 4.21 -0.01
N ASP A 47 -4.04 5.55 -0.01
CA ASP A 47 -2.89 6.36 0.38
C ASP A 47 -2.54 6.19 1.86
N ALA A 48 -3.54 6.09 2.73
CA ALA A 48 -3.32 5.80 4.15
C ALA A 48 -2.70 4.41 4.33
N TYR A 49 -3.25 3.40 3.64
CA TYR A 49 -2.72 2.04 3.64
C TYR A 49 -1.28 1.98 3.14
N ASN A 50 -1.00 2.56 1.96
CA ASN A 50 0.34 2.56 1.36
C ASN A 50 1.37 3.25 2.26
N ARG A 51 0.99 4.37 2.91
CA ARG A 51 1.86 5.03 3.90
C ARG A 51 2.15 4.15 5.10
N GLU A 52 1.17 3.40 5.58
CA GLU A 52 1.37 2.52 6.71
C GLU A 52 2.23 1.30 6.36
N VAL A 53 2.03 0.73 5.17
CA VAL A 53 2.92 -0.31 4.63
C VAL A 53 4.35 0.19 4.51
N GLU A 54 4.57 1.40 3.98
CA GLU A 54 5.91 1.95 3.83
C GLU A 54 6.57 2.24 5.20
N ARG A 55 5.81 2.75 6.18
CA ARG A 55 6.30 2.92 7.55
C ARG A 55 6.70 1.61 8.21
N GLU A 56 5.87 0.58 8.05
CA GLU A 56 6.15 -0.76 8.57
C GLU A 56 7.40 -1.34 7.90
N TYR A 57 7.50 -1.21 6.57
CA TYR A 57 8.66 -1.61 5.80
C TYR A 57 9.93 -0.88 6.27
N ASP A 58 9.91 0.44 6.43
CA ASP A 58 11.05 1.21 6.93
C ASP A 58 11.48 0.81 8.35
N ARG A 59 10.51 0.43 9.19
CA ARG A 59 10.82 -0.09 10.53
C ARG A 59 11.51 -1.45 10.44
N MET A 60 10.97 -2.37 9.65
CA MET A 60 11.54 -3.71 9.49
C MET A 60 12.90 -3.65 8.79
N LYS A 61 13.07 -2.78 7.79
CA LYS A 61 14.34 -2.54 7.10
C LYS A 61 15.44 -2.10 8.07
N ARG A 62 15.16 -1.13 8.95
CA ARG A 62 16.13 -0.70 9.97
C ARG A 62 16.50 -1.84 10.93
N GLN A 63 15.53 -2.67 11.32
CA GLN A 63 15.81 -3.85 12.15
C GLN A 63 16.67 -4.88 11.42
N TYR A 64 16.38 -5.12 10.14
CA TYR A 64 17.19 -5.99 9.29
C TYR A 64 18.64 -5.46 9.20
N GLU A 65 18.82 -4.17 8.88
CA GLU A 65 20.13 -3.54 8.76
C GLU A 65 20.94 -3.63 10.07
N ASP A 66 20.31 -3.35 11.22
CA ASP A 66 20.91 -3.51 12.56
C ASP A 66 21.36 -4.95 12.83
N TYR A 67 20.56 -5.94 12.42
CA TYR A 67 20.93 -7.33 12.57
C TYR A 67 22.11 -7.70 11.67
N ILE A 68 22.11 -7.26 10.41
CA ILE A 68 23.21 -7.50 9.48
C ILE A 68 24.51 -6.85 9.98
N GLU A 69 24.45 -5.62 10.50
CA GLU A 69 25.60 -4.93 11.08
C GLU A 69 26.15 -5.71 12.29
N THR A 70 25.26 -6.16 13.18
CA THR A 70 25.62 -6.99 14.34
C THR A 70 26.28 -8.31 13.93
N ILE A 71 25.78 -8.96 12.86
CA ILE A 71 26.34 -10.21 12.34
C ILE A 71 27.74 -9.99 11.72
N LYS A 72 27.98 -8.83 11.11
CA LYS A 72 29.26 -8.49 10.47
C LYS A 72 30.31 -7.96 11.45
N ASP A 73 29.90 -7.46 12.60
CA ASP A 73 30.79 -6.99 13.65
C ASP A 73 31.55 -8.16 14.31
N SER A 74 32.87 -8.21 14.06
CA SER A 74 33.77 -9.25 14.56
C SER A 74 34.14 -9.08 16.03
N SER A 75 33.74 -7.98 16.69
CA SER A 75 33.91 -7.80 18.13
C SER A 75 32.98 -8.70 18.96
N TYR A 76 31.84 -9.11 18.40
CA TYR A 76 30.93 -10.06 19.03
C TYR A 76 31.37 -11.51 18.86
N SER A 77 31.03 -12.35 19.83
CA SER A 77 31.30 -13.80 19.74
C SER A 77 30.54 -14.44 18.57
N LEU A 78 31.10 -15.52 18.03
CA LEU A 78 30.47 -16.27 16.93
C LEU A 78 29.03 -16.67 17.29
N SER A 79 28.83 -17.28 18.46
CA SER A 79 27.51 -17.70 18.95
C SER A 79 26.53 -16.54 19.20
N PHE A 80 27.02 -15.32 19.43
CA PHE A 80 26.17 -14.14 19.53
C PHE A 80 25.67 -13.72 18.16
N ARG A 81 26.58 -13.69 17.17
CA ARG A 81 26.29 -13.34 15.77
C ARG A 81 25.35 -14.37 15.13
N GLU A 82 25.54 -15.66 15.40
CA GLU A 82 24.63 -16.74 14.96
C GLU A 82 23.19 -16.53 15.42
N ARG A 83 22.98 -16.06 16.67
CA ARG A 83 21.62 -15.73 17.15
C ARG A 83 20.97 -14.60 16.35
N TYR A 84 21.76 -13.65 15.83
CA TYR A 84 21.22 -12.60 14.99
C TYR A 84 20.91 -13.09 13.58
N ILE A 85 21.60 -14.11 13.07
CA ILE A 85 21.20 -14.80 11.82
C ILE A 85 19.79 -15.38 11.96
N HIS A 86 19.49 -16.05 13.09
CA HIS A 86 18.13 -16.51 13.37
C HIS A 86 17.11 -15.37 13.36
N LYS A 87 17.43 -14.22 13.97
CA LYS A 87 16.54 -13.05 13.96
C LYS A 87 16.29 -12.50 12.55
N VAL A 88 17.29 -12.54 11.67
CA VAL A 88 17.09 -12.17 10.26
C VAL A 88 16.11 -13.12 9.61
N TYR A 89 16.28 -14.44 9.76
CA TYR A 89 15.35 -15.42 9.22
C TYR A 89 13.95 -15.33 9.80
N ASP A 90 13.80 -14.99 11.08
CA ASP A 90 12.49 -14.74 11.69
C ASP A 90 11.81 -13.49 11.07
N LEU A 91 12.61 -12.50 10.65
CA LEU A 91 12.13 -11.25 10.09
C LEU A 91 11.70 -11.39 8.62
N ILE A 92 12.54 -12.03 7.78
CA ILE A 92 12.32 -12.12 6.32
C ILE A 92 11.77 -13.48 5.87
N GLY A 93 11.90 -14.51 6.69
CA GLY A 93 11.66 -15.92 6.36
C GLY A 93 12.93 -16.68 5.97
N TYR A 94 12.88 -18.01 6.06
CA TYR A 94 13.98 -18.88 5.63
C TYR A 94 14.00 -18.99 4.10
N GLN A 95 15.05 -18.49 3.44
CA GLN A 95 15.12 -18.47 1.98
C GLN A 95 16.43 -18.97 1.35
N TYR A 96 17.57 -18.92 2.03
CA TYR A 96 18.82 -19.41 1.43
C TYR A 96 18.82 -20.94 1.35
N SER A 97 19.37 -21.49 0.27
CA SER A 97 19.38 -22.93 0.04
C SER A 97 20.05 -23.66 1.19
N TYR A 98 19.30 -24.59 1.78
CA TYR A 98 19.66 -25.44 2.90
C TYR A 98 21.03 -26.13 2.73
N GLY A 99 22.03 -25.60 3.42
CA GLY A 99 23.22 -26.33 3.85
C GLY A 99 23.33 -26.27 5.37
N TYR A 100 24.11 -27.19 5.95
CA TYR A 100 24.48 -27.15 7.37
C TYR A 100 25.09 -25.79 7.78
N ASP A 101 25.61 -25.05 6.79
CA ASP A 101 26.32 -23.78 6.92
C ASP A 101 25.41 -22.54 6.81
N ALA A 102 24.08 -22.68 6.79
CA ALA A 102 23.17 -21.52 6.71
C ALA A 102 23.28 -20.57 7.92
N PHE A 103 23.74 -21.10 9.06
CA PHE A 103 24.01 -20.34 10.27
C PHE A 103 25.50 -20.03 10.46
N ASP A 104 26.37 -20.51 9.58
CA ASP A 104 27.76 -20.07 9.59
C ASP A 104 27.83 -18.59 9.22
N VAL A 105 28.53 -17.80 10.03
CA VAL A 105 28.47 -16.35 9.88
C VAL A 105 29.13 -15.85 8.60
N TRP A 106 30.19 -16.53 8.14
CA TRP A 106 30.89 -16.15 6.92
C TRP A 106 30.06 -16.48 5.69
N ASN A 107 29.52 -17.70 5.65
CA ASN A 107 28.65 -18.14 4.57
C ASN A 107 27.37 -17.28 4.50
N PHE A 108 26.75 -17.02 5.66
CA PHE A 108 25.59 -16.14 5.73
C PHE A 108 25.90 -14.74 5.19
N SER A 109 27.01 -14.12 5.62
CA SER A 109 27.35 -12.76 5.19
C SER A 109 27.58 -12.68 3.68
N TYR A 110 28.17 -13.73 3.10
CA TYR A 110 28.43 -13.82 1.66
C TYR A 110 27.13 -14.01 0.85
N GLU A 111 26.27 -14.93 1.27
CA GLU A 111 24.98 -15.17 0.60
C GLU A 111 24.02 -13.98 0.77
N GLN A 112 23.96 -13.38 1.96
CA GLN A 112 23.17 -12.16 2.21
C GLN A 112 23.54 -11.04 1.26
N GLN A 113 24.84 -10.84 0.97
CA GLN A 113 25.26 -9.80 0.03
C GLN A 113 24.75 -10.05 -1.41
N LYS A 114 24.67 -11.31 -1.84
CA LYS A 114 24.13 -11.67 -3.17
C LYS A 114 22.62 -11.51 -3.24
N HIS A 115 21.94 -11.77 -2.13
CA HIS A 115 20.50 -11.87 -2.04
C HIS A 115 19.83 -10.66 -1.35
N GLU A 116 20.57 -9.62 -1.00
CA GLU A 116 20.08 -8.42 -0.29
C GLU A 116 18.81 -7.84 -0.92
N LYS A 117 18.77 -7.74 -2.26
CA LYS A 117 17.58 -7.23 -2.95
C LYS A 117 16.34 -8.10 -2.72
N GLN A 118 16.52 -9.43 -2.72
CA GLN A 118 15.42 -10.37 -2.46
C GLN A 118 14.98 -10.27 -1.00
N ASP A 119 15.90 -10.13 -0.06
CA ASP A 119 15.58 -9.91 1.36
C ASP A 119 14.73 -8.65 1.55
N LEU A 120 15.10 -7.55 0.88
CA LEU A 120 14.33 -6.29 0.90
C LEU A 120 12.93 -6.43 0.28
N GLU A 121 12.80 -7.18 -0.82
CA GLU A 121 11.50 -7.48 -1.43
C GLU A 121 10.62 -8.31 -0.47
N MET A 122 11.21 -9.27 0.23
CA MET A 122 10.52 -10.07 1.25
C MET A 122 10.10 -9.25 2.47
N LEU A 123 10.94 -8.34 2.94
CA LEU A 123 10.58 -7.40 4.00
C LEU A 123 9.37 -6.56 3.60
N LYS A 124 9.31 -6.09 2.35
CA LYS A 124 8.16 -5.32 1.85
C LYS A 124 6.88 -6.17 1.79
N LEU A 125 6.99 -7.43 1.37
CA LEU A 125 5.88 -8.38 1.39
C LEU A 125 5.38 -8.61 2.83
N LYS A 126 6.28 -8.85 3.78
CA LYS A 126 5.95 -9.06 5.20
C LYS A 126 5.31 -7.83 5.84
N ALA A 127 5.81 -6.64 5.52
CA ALA A 127 5.20 -5.39 5.97
C ALA A 127 3.76 -5.26 5.45
N THR A 128 3.54 -5.58 4.17
CA THR A 128 2.21 -5.59 3.54
C THR A 128 1.27 -6.57 4.24
N GLU A 129 1.70 -7.82 4.44
CA GLU A 129 0.92 -8.86 5.13
C GLU A 129 0.54 -8.44 6.56
N LYS A 130 1.47 -7.77 7.26
CA LYS A 130 1.26 -7.35 8.64
C LYS A 130 0.27 -6.20 8.76
N VAL A 131 0.38 -5.19 7.91
CA VAL A 131 -0.60 -4.09 7.87
C VAL A 131 -1.97 -4.65 7.48
N GLN A 132 -2.05 -5.53 6.49
CA GLN A 132 -3.31 -6.16 6.09
C GLN A 132 -3.98 -6.95 7.23
N LYS A 133 -3.21 -7.67 8.05
CA LYS A 133 -3.74 -8.40 9.23
C LYS A 133 -4.20 -7.49 10.37
N SER A 134 -3.73 -6.24 10.40
CA SER A 134 -4.06 -5.26 11.45
C SER A 134 -5.29 -4.40 11.13
N LEU A 135 -5.83 -4.52 9.92
CA LEU A 135 -7.08 -3.91 9.47
C LEU A 135 -8.28 -4.81 9.78
#